data_AF-A0A4R3ATN3-F1
#
_entry.id   AF-A0A4R3ATN3-F1
#
_cell.length_a   1.000
_cell.length_b   1.000
_cell.length_c   1.000
_cell.angle_alpha   90.00
_cell.angle_beta   90.00
_cell.angle_gamma   90.00
#
_symmetry.space_group_name_H-M   'P 1'
#
loop_
_entity.id
_entity.type
_entity.pdbx_description
1 polymer ?
#
loop_
_entity_poly.entity_id
_entity_poly.type
_entity_poly.pdbx_seq_one_letter_code
_entity_poly.pdbx_strand_id
1 'polypeptide(L)'
;MRPSKSRAYCKDAQRFKIFFKTENKAQNFIKFNHAEMIEESGFAPTRCYYCIACDGWHVSSSRRFENAANKTELVIQAFTAETLPVNHIPGASTEDAFQKKVTTKKIEKNNTLTQQDKAERLLQKISQRIQTISLLLDKKSDKILIYNLIHESQRLLTKNRAPGFDTQIDEFKNLLHTQKAKANHIFKDP
;
A
#
# COMPACT_ATOMS: atom_id res chain seq x y z
N MET A 1 -11.77 -31.80 11.71
CA MET A 1 -12.92 -31.02 11.15
C MET A 1 -12.60 -29.53 10.91
N ARG A 2 -12.87 -28.96 9.72
CA ARG A 2 -12.74 -27.49 9.47
C ARG A 2 -14.08 -26.77 9.70
N PRO A 3 -14.19 -25.80 10.64
CA PRO A 3 -15.45 -25.09 10.86
C PRO A 3 -15.82 -24.25 9.64
N SER A 4 -16.89 -24.63 8.93
CA SER A 4 -17.37 -23.91 7.75
C SER A 4 -17.86 -22.49 8.11
N LYS A 5 -18.51 -22.34 9.27
CA LYS A 5 -19.03 -21.07 9.79
C LYS A 5 -17.94 -20.05 10.15
N SER A 6 -16.70 -20.50 10.37
CA SER A 6 -15.57 -19.63 10.69
C SER A 6 -14.76 -19.24 9.46
N ARG A 7 -15.16 -19.62 8.25
CA ARG A 7 -14.44 -19.32 7.02
C ARG A 7 -14.93 -18.01 6.41
N ALA A 8 -14.04 -17.02 6.29
CA ALA A 8 -14.33 -15.72 5.69
C ALA A 8 -13.32 -15.39 4.58
N TYR A 9 -13.74 -14.62 3.58
CA TYR A 9 -12.84 -14.13 2.54
C TYR A 9 -12.01 -12.95 3.07
N CYS A 10 -10.69 -13.09 3.10
CA CYS A 10 -9.77 -12.05 3.56
C CYS A 10 -9.31 -11.19 2.37
N LYS A 11 -9.59 -9.88 2.41
CA LYS A 11 -9.20 -8.95 1.35
C LYS A 11 -7.69 -8.78 1.24
N ASP A 12 -6.98 -8.79 2.37
CA ASP A 12 -5.53 -8.63 2.44
C ASP A 12 -4.80 -9.86 1.86
N ALA A 13 -5.26 -11.06 2.24
CA ALA A 13 -4.70 -12.33 1.76
C ALA A 13 -5.28 -12.81 0.42
N GLN A 14 -6.34 -12.15 -0.09
CA GLN A 14 -7.06 -12.48 -1.33
C GLN A 14 -7.51 -13.96 -1.43
N ARG A 15 -7.84 -14.57 -0.29
CA ARG A 15 -8.29 -15.96 -0.20
C ARG A 15 -9.17 -16.19 1.03
N PHE A 16 -9.93 -17.28 1.01
CA PHE A 16 -10.67 -17.71 2.19
C PHE A 16 -9.75 -18.17 3.30
N LYS A 17 -9.96 -17.62 4.50
CA LYS A 17 -9.23 -17.97 5.72
C LYS A 17 -10.21 -18.24 6.86
N ILE A 18 -9.75 -18.99 7.85
CA ILE A 18 -10.48 -19.12 9.12
C ILE A 18 -10.34 -17.79 9.87
N PHE A 19 -11.45 -17.29 10.40
CA PHE A 19 -11.61 -15.96 11.00
C PHE A 19 -12.33 -16.06 12.34
N PHE A 20 -11.87 -15.27 13.30
CA PHE A 20 -12.48 -15.12 14.62
C PHE A 20 -12.51 -13.64 15.02
N LYS A 21 -13.54 -13.25 15.76
CA LYS A 21 -13.66 -11.88 16.27
C LYS A 21 -12.71 -11.54 17.41
N THR A 22 -12.24 -12.54 18.15
CA THR A 22 -11.40 -12.35 19.34
C THR A 22 -10.20 -13.28 19.29
N GLU A 23 -9.06 -12.83 19.81
CA GLU A 23 -7.82 -13.61 19.85
C GLU A 23 -8.00 -14.95 20.56
N ASN A 24 -8.61 -14.96 21.74
CA ASN A 24 -8.84 -16.18 22.53
C ASN A 24 -9.57 -17.28 21.74
N LYS A 25 -10.53 -16.91 20.89
CA LYS A 25 -11.23 -17.88 20.03
C LYS A 25 -10.30 -18.48 18.97
N ALA A 26 -9.41 -17.67 18.39
CA ALA A 26 -8.42 -18.14 17.42
C ALA A 26 -7.36 -19.03 18.07
N GLN A 27 -6.87 -18.66 19.25
CA GLN A 27 -5.92 -19.46 20.03
C GLN A 27 -6.55 -20.79 20.48
N ASN A 28 -7.77 -20.76 21.02
CA ASN A 28 -8.50 -21.97 21.39
C ASN A 28 -8.74 -22.87 20.19
N PHE A 29 -9.08 -22.30 19.03
CA PHE A 29 -9.22 -23.08 17.81
C PHE A 29 -7.94 -23.86 17.47
N ILE A 30 -6.77 -23.20 17.54
CA ILE A 30 -5.48 -23.89 17.33
C ILE A 30 -5.28 -24.96 18.41
N LYS A 31 -5.39 -24.58 19.69
CA LYS A 31 -5.13 -25.48 20.83
C LYS A 31 -5.92 -26.79 20.76
N PHE A 32 -7.22 -26.72 20.44
CA PHE A 32 -8.11 -27.88 20.51
C PHE A 32 -8.21 -28.66 19.19
N ASN A 33 -7.87 -28.07 18.05
CA ASN A 33 -8.04 -28.73 16.74
C ASN A 33 -6.71 -29.11 16.07
N HIS A 34 -5.56 -28.66 16.60
CA HIS A 34 -4.26 -28.86 15.95
C HIS A 34 -3.92 -30.34 15.72
N ALA A 35 -4.03 -31.18 16.75
CA ALA A 35 -3.67 -32.60 16.67
C ALA A 35 -4.48 -33.34 15.62
N GLU A 36 -5.82 -33.23 15.69
CA GLU A 36 -6.76 -33.84 14.75
C GLU A 36 -6.51 -33.37 13.30
N MET A 37 -6.26 -32.07 13.10
CA MET A 37 -5.99 -31.53 11.76
C MET A 37 -4.68 -32.02 11.14
N ILE A 38 -3.64 -32.25 11.95
CA ILE A 38 -2.39 -32.85 11.51
C ILE A 38 -2.60 -34.31 11.12
N GLU A 39 -3.34 -35.07 11.92
CA GLU A 39 -3.65 -36.47 11.64
C GLU A 39 -4.47 -36.62 10.35
N GLU A 40 -5.50 -35.79 10.17
CA GLU A 40 -6.41 -35.85 9.01
C GLU A 40 -5.77 -35.35 7.71
N SER A 41 -4.98 -34.27 7.77
CA SER A 41 -4.56 -33.54 6.55
C SER A 41 -3.06 -33.25 6.45
N GLY A 42 -2.27 -33.67 7.44
CA GLY A 42 -0.84 -33.35 7.53
C GLY A 42 -0.54 -31.87 7.80
N PHE A 43 -1.57 -31.05 8.02
CA PHE A 43 -1.44 -29.60 8.06
C PHE A 43 -2.39 -28.94 9.07
N ALA A 44 -1.82 -28.20 10.01
CA ALA A 44 -2.57 -27.41 10.98
C ALA A 44 -2.00 -25.99 11.13
N PRO A 45 -2.86 -25.00 11.43
CA PRO A 45 -2.38 -23.67 11.79
C PRO A 45 -1.63 -23.72 13.13
N THR A 46 -0.50 -23.03 13.21
CA THR A 46 0.38 -22.98 14.38
C THR A 46 0.34 -21.66 15.12
N ARG A 47 -0.22 -20.61 14.50
CA ARG A 47 -0.35 -19.27 15.10
C ARG A 47 -1.65 -18.57 14.68
N CYS A 48 -2.04 -17.58 15.45
CA CYS A 48 -3.02 -16.57 15.03
C CYS A 48 -2.35 -15.20 14.84
N TYR A 49 -2.97 -14.33 14.04
CA TYR A 49 -2.53 -12.96 13.83
C TYR A 49 -3.73 -12.04 13.57
N TYR A 50 -3.60 -10.78 13.98
CA TYR A 50 -4.59 -9.75 13.74
C TYR A 50 -4.51 -9.25 12.29
N CYS A 51 -5.66 -9.10 11.63
CA CYS A 51 -5.77 -8.63 10.27
C CYS A 51 -6.55 -7.31 10.23
N ILE A 52 -5.85 -6.23 9.92
CA ILE A 52 -6.40 -4.87 9.86
C ILE A 52 -7.56 -4.78 8.86
N ALA A 53 -7.43 -5.42 7.70
CA ALA A 53 -8.47 -5.41 6.66
C ALA A 53 -9.77 -6.13 7.07
N CYS A 54 -9.68 -7.05 8.02
CA CYS A 54 -10.79 -7.88 8.44
C CYS A 54 -11.30 -7.54 9.84
N ASP A 55 -10.61 -6.65 10.57
CA ASP A 55 -10.93 -6.27 11.94
C ASP A 55 -11.18 -7.51 12.82
N GLY A 56 -10.16 -8.37 12.87
CA GLY A 56 -10.20 -9.61 13.63
C GLY A 56 -9.03 -10.55 13.36
N TRP A 57 -9.17 -11.79 13.81
CA TRP A 57 -8.06 -12.74 13.96
C TRP A 57 -8.13 -13.88 12.97
N HIS A 58 -7.05 -14.08 12.22
CA HIS A 58 -6.88 -15.23 11.33
C HIS A 58 -5.88 -16.22 11.90
N VAL A 59 -6.00 -17.49 11.53
CA VAL A 59 -5.02 -18.53 11.86
C VAL A 59 -4.15 -18.87 10.64
N SER A 60 -2.91 -19.29 10.90
CA SER A 60 -1.94 -19.64 9.87
C SER A 60 -0.97 -20.71 10.35
N SER A 61 -0.54 -21.58 9.45
CA SER A 61 0.54 -22.56 9.65
C SER A 61 1.92 -22.01 9.24
N SER A 62 1.95 -20.86 8.58
CA SER A 62 3.21 -20.29 8.13
C SER A 62 4.04 -19.92 9.35
N ARG A 63 5.34 -20.21 9.30
CA ARG A 63 6.30 -19.74 10.31
C ARG A 63 6.92 -18.38 9.94
N ARG A 64 6.54 -17.79 8.80
CA ARG A 64 7.09 -16.48 8.40
C ARG A 64 6.82 -15.44 9.49
N PHE A 65 7.92 -14.87 9.98
CA PHE A 65 7.99 -13.85 11.02
C PHE A 65 7.38 -12.52 10.56
N GLU A 66 6.49 -12.05 11.42
CA GLU A 66 5.97 -10.72 11.83
C GLU A 66 6.32 -9.40 11.13
N ASN A 67 7.25 -9.29 10.18
CA ASN A 67 7.70 -7.96 9.71
C ASN A 67 7.41 -7.62 8.25
N ALA A 68 6.71 -8.48 7.51
CA ALA A 68 6.24 -8.10 6.18
C ALA A 68 4.99 -7.22 6.31
N ALA A 69 5.13 -5.93 5.99
CA ALA A 69 4.01 -4.98 6.03
C ALA A 69 2.81 -5.53 5.25
N ASN A 70 1.67 -5.59 5.93
CA ASN A 70 0.39 -6.05 5.40
C ASN A 70 0.04 -5.17 4.19
N LYS A 71 -0.63 -5.69 3.15
CA LYS A 71 -0.96 -4.84 1.98
C LYS A 71 -1.81 -3.64 2.40
N THR A 72 -2.71 -3.86 3.34
CA THR A 72 -3.54 -2.82 3.94
C THR A 72 -2.71 -1.80 4.71
N GLU A 73 -1.67 -2.24 5.41
CA GLU A 73 -0.74 -1.35 6.12
C GLU A 73 0.03 -0.48 5.13
N LEU A 74 0.50 -1.05 4.03
CA LEU A 74 1.16 -0.29 2.96
C LEU A 74 0.23 0.75 2.33
N VAL A 75 -1.05 0.43 2.15
CA VAL A 75 -2.06 1.39 1.65
C VAL A 75 -2.31 2.50 2.67
N ILE A 76 -2.43 2.17 3.96
CA ILE A 76 -2.57 3.15 5.03
C ILE A 76 -1.33 4.06 5.06
N GLN A 77 -0.13 3.48 5.03
CA GLN A 77 1.14 4.21 5.02
C GLN A 77 1.22 5.15 3.82
N ALA A 78 0.93 4.66 2.60
CA ALA A 78 0.91 5.49 1.40
C ALA A 78 -0.10 6.63 1.53
N PHE A 79 -1.30 6.36 2.04
CA PHE A 79 -2.30 7.39 2.27
C PHE A 79 -1.83 8.43 3.31
N THR A 80 -1.30 7.98 4.45
CA THR A 80 -0.81 8.86 5.52
C THR A 80 0.41 9.68 5.11
N ALA A 81 1.34 9.11 4.34
CA ALA A 81 2.50 9.81 3.79
C ALA A 81 2.09 10.89 2.78
N GLU A 82 0.98 10.67 2.07
CA GLU A 82 0.42 11.66 1.14
C GLU A 82 -0.40 12.76 1.83
N THR A 83 -0.96 12.48 3.01
CA THR A 83 -1.95 13.35 3.68
C THR A 83 -1.47 14.04 4.96
N LEU A 84 -0.37 13.61 5.60
CA LEU A 84 0.15 14.22 6.82
C LEU A 84 1.53 14.89 6.59
N PRO A 85 1.79 16.07 7.18
CA PRO A 85 3.14 16.63 7.23
C PRO A 85 4.03 15.74 8.10
N VAL A 86 5.25 15.46 7.62
CA VAL A 86 6.25 14.57 8.21
C VAL A 86 6.62 15.03 9.62
N ASN A 87 5.88 14.58 10.63
CA ASN A 87 6.21 14.67 12.05
C ASN A 87 5.35 13.67 12.83
N HIS A 88 5.49 12.38 12.51
CA HIS A 88 5.07 11.33 13.45
C HIS A 88 5.87 10.06 13.19
N ILE A 89 6.90 9.83 14.00
CA ILE A 89 7.49 8.51 14.19
C ILE A 89 6.74 7.90 15.38
N PRO A 90 5.97 6.81 15.22
CA PRO A 90 5.34 6.13 16.34
C PRO A 90 6.36 5.21 16.99
N GLY A 91 6.88 5.58 18.16
CA GLY A 91 7.81 4.72 18.90
C GLY A 91 8.53 5.30 20.11
N ALA A 92 8.14 6.47 20.64
CA ALA A 92 8.72 6.99 21.87
C ALA A 92 7.73 6.87 23.03
N SER A 93 8.14 6.12 24.04
CA SER A 93 7.46 5.82 25.29
C SER A 93 6.85 7.06 25.96
N THR A 94 5.68 6.83 26.55
CA THR A 94 4.96 7.72 27.44
C THR A 94 5.81 8.10 28.64
N GLU A 95 6.36 9.33 28.68
CA GLU A 95 6.67 10.03 29.94
C GLU A 95 7.01 11.53 29.74
N ASP A 96 7.44 11.98 28.55
CA ASP A 96 7.84 13.39 28.35
C ASP A 96 6.73 14.37 27.89
N ALA A 97 5.45 14.01 28.08
CA ALA A 97 4.32 14.75 27.50
C ALA A 97 3.90 16.04 28.24
N PHE A 98 4.56 16.44 29.33
CA PHE A 98 4.06 17.54 30.17
C PHE A 98 4.73 18.91 29.96
N GLN A 99 5.94 19.00 29.38
CA GLN A 99 6.68 20.28 29.31
C GLN A 99 6.60 21.02 27.96
N LYS A 100 6.07 20.42 26.89
CA LYS A 100 5.97 21.06 25.55
C LYS A 100 4.62 21.72 25.24
N LYS A 101 3.73 21.90 26.22
CA LYS A 101 2.40 22.51 26.03
C LYS A 101 2.38 24.05 25.98
N VAL A 102 3.48 24.71 26.36
CA VAL A 102 3.51 26.19 26.43
C VAL A 102 4.07 26.84 25.16
N THR A 103 4.82 26.12 24.32
CA THR A 103 5.41 26.66 23.08
C THR A 103 4.60 26.36 21.81
N THR A 104 3.64 25.44 21.86
CA THR A 104 2.90 24.94 20.67
C THR A 104 1.78 25.87 20.19
N LYS A 105 1.25 26.78 21.03
CA LYS A 105 0.19 27.72 20.60
C LYS A 105 0.63 28.74 19.55
N LYS A 106 1.93 28.91 19.30
CA LYS A 106 2.44 29.86 18.29
C LYS A 106 2.64 29.24 16.91
N ILE A 107 2.58 27.91 16.77
CA ILE A 107 2.92 27.19 15.52
C ILE A 107 1.66 26.72 14.76
N GLU A 108 0.50 26.61 15.43
CA GLU A 108 -0.74 26.08 14.84
C GLU A 108 -1.42 26.96 13.77
N LYS A 109 -0.87 28.13 13.42
CA LYS A 109 -1.51 29.05 12.46
C LYS A 109 -1.10 28.88 10.98
N ASN A 110 -0.10 28.06 10.63
CA ASN A 110 0.54 28.14 9.30
C ASN A 110 0.62 26.83 8.49
N ASN A 111 -0.38 25.95 8.49
CA ASN A 111 -0.30 24.72 7.66
C ASN A 111 -1.49 24.50 6.72
N THR A 112 -1.79 25.52 5.92
CA THR A 112 -2.62 25.38 4.72
C THR A 112 -1.66 25.08 3.56
N LEU A 113 -1.58 23.82 3.09
CA LEU A 113 -0.78 23.48 1.90
C LEU A 113 -1.23 24.37 0.73
N THR A 114 -0.28 25.10 0.17
CA THR A 114 -0.55 26.01 -0.93
C THR A 114 -0.90 25.20 -2.19
N GLN A 115 -1.56 25.83 -3.16
CA GLN A 115 -1.84 25.18 -4.45
C GLN A 115 -0.54 24.80 -5.19
N GLN A 116 0.55 25.53 -4.94
CA GLN A 116 1.87 25.24 -5.50
C GLN A 116 2.46 23.94 -4.92
N ASP A 117 2.37 23.74 -3.60
CA ASP A 117 2.87 22.50 -2.97
C ASP A 117 2.15 21.25 -3.50
N LYS A 118 0.85 21.37 -3.81
CA LYS A 118 0.06 20.27 -4.38
C LYS A 118 0.47 19.96 -5.81
N ALA A 119 0.74 21.00 -6.61
CA ALA A 119 1.25 20.86 -7.97
C ALA A 119 2.64 20.19 -7.98
N GLU A 120 3.55 20.62 -7.12
CA GLU A 120 4.90 20.02 -7.04
C GLU A 120 4.87 18.54 -6.66
N ARG A 121 4.06 18.17 -5.67
CA ARG A 121 3.88 16.75 -5.29
C ARG A 121 3.34 15.90 -6.45
N LEU A 122 2.40 16.43 -7.21
CA LEU A 122 1.86 15.75 -8.39
C LEU A 122 2.95 15.52 -9.44
N LEU A 123 3.75 16.54 -9.74
CA LEU A 123 4.85 16.44 -10.71
C LEU A 123 5.91 15.44 -10.26
N GLN A 124 6.24 15.42 -8.97
CA GLN A 124 7.15 14.43 -8.40
C GLN A 124 6.63 13.00 -8.59
N LYS A 125 5.34 12.75 -8.35
CA LYS A 125 4.71 11.44 -8.58
C LYS A 125 4.78 11.02 -10.06
N ILE A 126 4.55 11.94 -10.99
CA ILE A 126 4.61 11.66 -12.42
C ILE A 126 6.03 11.36 -12.87
N SER A 127 7.02 12.11 -12.37
CA SER A 127 8.44 11.86 -12.64
C SER A 127 8.85 10.44 -12.24
N GLN A 128 8.49 10.00 -11.02
CA GLN A 128 8.76 8.64 -10.54
C GLN A 128 8.11 7.55 -11.41
N ARG A 129 6.88 7.80 -11.91
CA ARG A 129 6.19 6.87 -12.82
C ARG A 129 6.91 6.76 -14.16
N ILE A 130 7.39 7.87 -14.73
CA ILE A 130 8.16 7.86 -15.99
C ILE A 130 9.49 7.09 -15.84
N GLN A 131 10.16 7.24 -14.71
CA GLN A 131 11.36 6.46 -14.38
C GLN A 131 11.04 4.96 -14.30
N THR A 132 9.94 4.61 -13.64
CA THR A 132 9.47 3.22 -13.54
C THR A 132 9.14 2.65 -14.92
N ILE A 133 8.44 3.39 -15.78
CA ILE A 133 8.12 2.98 -17.15
C ILE A 133 9.40 2.70 -17.95
N SER A 134 10.39 3.59 -17.86
CA SER A 134 11.69 3.41 -18.54
C SER A 134 12.35 2.09 -18.11
N LEU A 135 12.42 1.84 -16.80
CA LEU A 135 13.00 0.61 -16.26
C LEU A 135 12.26 -0.65 -16.73
N LEU A 136 10.91 -0.61 -16.78
CA LEU A 136 10.10 -1.74 -17.22
C LEU A 136 10.27 -2.02 -18.71
N LEU A 137 10.42 -0.97 -19.54
CA LEU A 137 10.72 -1.08 -20.96
C LEU A 137 12.10 -1.70 -21.19
N ASP A 138 13.12 -1.25 -20.46
CA ASP A 138 14.47 -1.80 -20.56
C ASP A 138 14.50 -3.30 -20.21
N LYS A 139 13.72 -3.69 -19.21
CA LYS A 139 13.56 -5.10 -18.78
C LYS A 139 12.62 -5.92 -19.68
N LYS A 140 12.04 -5.33 -20.73
CA LYS A 140 11.02 -5.97 -21.59
C LYS A 140 9.92 -6.65 -20.76
N SER A 141 9.46 -5.95 -19.72
CA SER A 141 8.42 -6.45 -18.81
C SER A 141 7.06 -6.54 -19.50
N ASP A 142 6.02 -6.95 -18.75
CA ASP A 142 4.68 -7.13 -19.27
C ASP A 142 4.13 -5.91 -20.05
N LYS A 143 3.74 -6.16 -21.31
CA LYS A 143 3.21 -5.16 -22.26
C LYS A 143 2.02 -4.42 -21.67
N ILE A 144 1.06 -5.14 -21.10
CA ILE A 144 -0.21 -4.59 -20.60
C ILE A 144 0.05 -3.67 -19.41
N LEU A 145 0.91 -4.09 -18.48
CA LEU A 145 1.32 -3.29 -17.33
C LEU A 145 1.94 -1.95 -17.76
N ILE A 146 2.85 -1.97 -18.73
CA ILE A 146 3.53 -0.77 -19.21
C ILE A 146 2.52 0.21 -19.86
N TYR A 147 1.63 -0.27 -20.73
CA TYR A 147 0.60 0.59 -21.33
C TYR A 147 -0.37 1.16 -20.31
N ASN A 148 -0.77 0.39 -19.31
CA ASN A 148 -1.63 0.86 -18.22
C ASN A 148 -0.96 1.97 -17.40
N LEU A 149 0.33 1.81 -17.07
CA LEU A 149 1.08 2.84 -16.36
C LEU A 149 1.20 4.13 -17.18
N ILE A 150 1.46 4.03 -18.49
CA ILE A 150 1.53 5.18 -19.39
C ILE A 150 0.17 5.89 -19.43
N HIS A 151 -0.91 5.15 -19.64
CA HIS A 151 -2.26 5.71 -19.75
C HIS A 151 -2.70 6.41 -18.46
N GLU A 152 -2.49 5.80 -17.28
CA GLU A 152 -2.82 6.43 -16.01
C GLU A 152 -1.99 7.68 -15.74
N SER A 153 -0.72 7.70 -16.16
CA SER A 153 0.15 8.88 -16.01
C SER A 153 -0.31 10.03 -16.90
N GLN A 154 -0.72 9.75 -18.14
CA GLN A 154 -1.33 10.75 -19.04
C GLN A 154 -2.64 11.28 -18.46
N ARG A 155 -3.50 10.40 -17.93
CA ARG A 155 -4.77 10.80 -17.32
C ARG A 155 -4.58 11.72 -16.11
N LEU A 156 -3.56 11.48 -15.29
CA LEU A 156 -3.23 12.33 -14.14
C LEU A 156 -2.77 13.72 -14.56
N LEU A 157 -1.98 13.84 -15.62
CA LEU A 157 -1.55 15.12 -16.18
C LEU A 157 -2.72 15.92 -16.77
N THR A 158 -3.69 15.27 -17.39
CA THR A 158 -4.86 15.95 -17.99
C THR A 158 -5.88 16.41 -16.95
N LYS A 159 -6.11 15.61 -15.89
CA LYS A 159 -7.14 15.91 -14.88
C LYS A 159 -6.72 16.99 -13.88
N ASN A 160 -5.43 17.14 -13.62
CA ASN A 160 -4.93 18.05 -12.61
C ASN A 160 -4.31 19.28 -13.26
N ARG A 161 -4.98 20.43 -13.10
CA ARG A 161 -4.45 21.72 -13.55
C ARG A 161 -3.43 22.20 -12.50
N ALA A 162 -2.16 22.32 -12.89
CA ALA A 162 -1.11 22.90 -12.07
C ALA A 162 -0.69 24.26 -12.66
N PRO A 163 -1.43 25.34 -12.34
CA PRO A 163 -1.12 26.66 -12.87
C PRO A 163 0.29 27.09 -12.46
N GLY A 164 1.09 27.53 -13.44
CA GLY A 164 2.50 27.90 -13.24
C GLY A 164 3.51 26.77 -13.51
N PHE A 165 3.04 25.55 -13.81
CA PHE A 165 3.88 24.40 -14.15
C PHE A 165 3.58 23.85 -15.55
N ASP A 166 2.93 24.64 -16.42
CA ASP A 166 2.46 24.21 -17.73
C ASP A 166 3.61 23.67 -18.61
N THR A 167 4.79 24.30 -18.55
CA THR A 167 5.99 23.83 -19.27
C THR A 167 6.43 22.43 -18.82
N GLN A 168 6.50 22.17 -17.51
CA GLN A 168 6.89 20.85 -16.97
C GLN A 168 5.82 19.78 -17.25
N ILE A 169 4.55 20.17 -17.21
CA ILE A 169 3.45 19.28 -17.61
C ILE A 169 3.61 18.85 -19.07
N ASP A 170 3.91 19.79 -19.96
CA ASP A 170 4.09 19.49 -21.39
C ASP A 170 5.35 18.68 -21.65
N GLU A 171 6.44 18.92 -20.92
CA GLU A 171 7.63 18.06 -20.92
C GLU A 171 7.28 16.61 -20.52
N PHE A 172 6.50 16.42 -19.44
CA PHE A 172 6.09 15.08 -19.02
C PHE A 172 5.15 14.40 -20.03
N LYS A 173 4.25 15.15 -20.68
CA LYS A 173 3.42 14.61 -21.78
C LYS A 173 4.29 14.13 -22.94
N ASN A 174 5.27 14.93 -23.33
CA ASN A 174 6.22 14.59 -24.39
C ASN A 174 7.02 13.33 -24.02
N LEU A 175 7.54 13.26 -22.80
CA LEU A 175 8.24 12.08 -22.29
C LEU A 175 7.35 10.82 -22.32
N LEU A 176 6.11 10.91 -21.84
CA LEU A 176 5.18 9.77 -21.89
C LEU A 176 4.83 9.35 -23.32
N HIS A 177 4.73 10.31 -24.26
CA HIS A 177 4.56 10.02 -25.67
C HIS A 177 5.77 9.27 -26.23
N THR A 178 6.99 9.70 -25.90
CA THR A 178 8.23 9.00 -26.26
C THR A 178 8.27 7.58 -25.68
N GLN A 179 7.89 7.39 -24.42
CA GLN A 179 7.85 6.06 -23.80
C GLN A 179 6.81 5.16 -24.47
N LYS A 180 5.65 5.70 -24.86
CA LYS A 180 4.63 4.97 -25.62
C LYS A 180 5.15 4.55 -26.99
N ALA A 181 5.87 5.43 -27.70
CA ALA A 181 6.49 5.08 -28.98
C ALA A 181 7.56 3.99 -28.83
N LYS A 182 8.37 4.06 -27.77
CA LYS A 182 9.34 2.99 -27.42
C LYS A 182 8.64 1.67 -27.12
N ALA A 183 7.56 1.68 -26.34
CA ALA A 183 6.76 0.49 -26.07
C ALA A 183 6.21 -0.13 -27.35
N ASN A 184 5.65 0.68 -28.24
CA ASN A 184 5.16 0.22 -29.54
C ASN A 184 6.28 -0.42 -30.39
N HIS A 185 7.49 0.14 -30.36
CA HIS A 185 8.63 -0.43 -31.08
C HIS A 185 9.09 -1.76 -30.47
N ILE A 186 9.17 -1.86 -29.14
CA ILE A 186 9.63 -3.06 -28.43
C ILE A 186 8.63 -4.22 -28.55
N PHE A 187 7.33 -3.91 -28.51
CA PHE A 187 6.24 -4.88 -28.53
C PHE A 187 5.47 -4.90 -29.86
N LYS A 188 6.11 -4.47 -30.95
CA LYS A 188 5.59 -4.65 -32.31
C LYS A 188 5.37 -6.16 -32.50
N ASP A 189 4.10 -6.55 -32.59
CA ASP A 189 3.76 -7.92 -32.94
C ASP A 189 4.18 -8.13 -34.41
N PRO A 190 4.84 -9.26 -34.76
CA PRO A 190 5.19 -9.59 -36.14
C PRO A 190 3.96 -9.78 -37.03
#